data_AF-A6YPT8-F1
#
_entry.id   AF-A6YPT8-F1
#
_cell.length_a   1.000
_cell.length_b   1.000
_cell.length_c   1.000
_cell.angle_alpha   90.00
_cell.angle_beta   90.00
_cell.angle_gamma   90.00
#
_symmetry.space_group_name_H-M   'P 1'
#
loop_
_entity.id
_entity.type
_entity.pdbx_description
1 polymer ?
#
loop_
_entity_poly.entity_id
_entity_poly.type
_entity_poly.pdbx_seq_one_letter_code
_entity_poly.pdbx_strand_id
1 'polypeptide(L)'
;MFPVIFRVLKAYAPYITLPAAAMVGIIGYNIENWVSDKYTPYQESISKKRSERLLENELNGIDESLKEKKFVAKSVFDKNLSPSLQENK
;
A
#
# COMPACT_ATOMS: atom_id res chain seq x y z
N MET A 1 -40.31 10.37 42.62
CA MET A 1 -40.42 9.16 41.77
C MET A 1 -39.50 9.20 40.54
N PHE A 2 -39.42 10.32 39.82
CA PHE A 2 -38.50 10.55 38.70
C PHE A 2 -37.00 10.21 38.92
N PRO A 3 -36.37 10.54 40.07
CA PRO A 3 -34.96 10.18 40.31
C PRO A 3 -34.71 8.67 40.40
N VAL A 4 -35.73 7.89 40.82
CA VAL A 4 -35.63 6.42 40.86
C VAL A 4 -35.65 5.85 39.45
N ILE A 5 -36.52 6.39 38.58
CA ILE A 5 -36.61 5.99 37.17
C ILE A 5 -35.28 6.26 36.45
N PHE A 6 -34.67 7.43 36.63
CA PHE A 6 -33.36 7.72 36.03
C PHE A 6 -32.23 6.84 36.56
N ARG A 7 -32.26 6.47 37.84
CA ARG A 7 -31.27 5.56 38.42
C ARG A 7 -31.36 4.17 37.80
N VAL A 8 -32.58 3.66 37.62
CA VAL A 8 -32.83 2.38 36.93
C VAL A 8 -32.39 2.48 35.47
N LEU A 9 -32.77 3.54 34.77
CA LEU A 9 -32.40 3.74 33.37
C LEU A 9 -30.88 3.77 33.18
N LYS A 10 -30.11 4.50 34.00
CA LYS A 10 -28.64 4.53 33.89
C LYS A 10 -28.00 3.17 34.20
N ALA A 11 -28.58 2.40 35.14
CA ALA A 11 -28.07 1.09 35.49
C ALA A 11 -28.28 0.07 34.36
N TYR A 12 -29.44 0.11 33.69
CA TYR A 12 -29.81 -0.86 32.65
C TYR A 12 -29.50 -0.40 31.22
N ALA A 13 -29.29 0.90 30.99
CA ALA A 13 -28.92 1.46 29.70
C ALA A 13 -27.79 0.69 29.00
N PRO A 14 -26.60 0.46 29.61
CA PRO A 14 -25.50 -0.21 28.91
C PRO A 14 -25.84 -1.65 28.50
N TYR A 15 -26.67 -2.35 29.28
CA TYR A 15 -27.09 -3.71 28.96
C TYR A 15 -28.03 -3.80 27.76
N ILE A 16 -28.72 -2.71 27.42
CA ILE A 16 -29.65 -2.64 26.29
C ILE A 16 -28.97 -1.97 25.09
N THR A 17 -28.26 -0.86 25.32
CA THR A 17 -27.67 -0.06 24.25
C THR A 17 -26.46 -0.75 23.63
N LEU A 18 -25.66 -1.49 24.40
CA LEU A 18 -24.49 -2.19 23.87
C LEU A 18 -24.86 -3.31 22.87
N PRO A 19 -25.76 -4.25 23.20
CA PRO A 19 -26.18 -5.25 22.21
C PRO A 19 -26.94 -4.63 21.03
N ALA A 20 -27.75 -3.58 21.27
CA ALA A 20 -28.41 -2.85 20.18
C ALA A 20 -27.39 -2.22 19.22
N ALA A 21 -26.36 -1.55 19.76
CA ALA A 21 -25.29 -0.95 18.96
C ALA A 21 -24.48 -2.01 18.21
N ALA A 22 -24.19 -3.15 18.84
CA ALA A 22 -23.53 -4.27 18.18
C ALA A 22 -24.36 -4.80 17.00
N MET A 23 -25.67 -4.99 17.17
CA MET A 23 -26.57 -5.41 16.08
C MET A 23 -26.59 -4.39 14.94
N VAL A 24 -26.74 -3.10 15.26
CA VAL A 24 -26.70 -2.03 14.26
C VAL A 24 -25.35 -1.99 13.53
N GLY A 25 -24.24 -2.20 14.24
CA GLY A 25 -22.91 -2.28 13.65
C GLY A 25 -22.76 -3.46 12.69
N ILE A 26 -23.25 -4.65 13.07
CA ILE A 26 -23.23 -5.84 12.20
C ILE A 26 -24.07 -5.60 10.95
N ILE A 27 -25.29 -5.06 11.10
CA ILE A 27 -26.17 -4.77 9.97
C ILE A 27 -25.53 -3.72 9.07
N GLY A 28 -25.00 -2.64 9.65
CA GLY A 28 -24.31 -1.57 8.94
C GLY A 28 -23.10 -2.09 8.16
N TYR A 29 -22.28 -2.96 8.76
CA TYR A 29 -21.13 -3.58 8.08
C TYR A 29 -21.55 -4.41 6.88
N ASN A 30 -22.62 -5.20 6.99
CA ASN A 30 -23.14 -5.99 5.87
C ASN A 30 -23.70 -5.09 4.76
N ILE A 31 -24.43 -4.03 5.10
CA ILE A 31 -24.97 -3.06 4.14
C ILE A 31 -23.82 -2.30 3.46
N GLU A 32 -22.84 -1.81 4.21
CA GLU A 32 -21.65 -1.17 3.66
C GLU A 32 -20.93 -2.11 2.69
N ASN A 33 -20.78 -3.39 3.03
CA ASN A 33 -20.13 -4.34 2.15
C ASN A 33 -20.94 -4.65 0.88
N TRP A 34 -22.27 -4.50 0.90
CA TRP A 34 -23.12 -4.69 -0.28
C TRP A 34 -23.17 -3.44 -1.17
N VAL A 35 -23.16 -2.25 -0.57
CA VAL A 35 -23.27 -0.97 -1.28
C VAL A 35 -21.90 -0.43 -1.72
N SER A 36 -20.85 -0.69 -0.96
CA SER A 36 -19.50 -0.23 -1.27
C SER A 36 -18.85 -1.17 -2.27
N ASP A 37 -18.57 -0.66 -3.47
CA ASP A 37 -17.62 -1.28 -4.39
C ASP A 37 -16.21 -1.19 -3.79
N LYS A 38 -15.87 -2.06 -2.83
CA LYS A 38 -14.52 -2.23 -2.27
C LYS A 38 -13.60 -2.96 -3.24
N TYR A 39 -13.66 -2.61 -4.52
CA TYR A 39 -12.64 -3.00 -5.49
C TYR A 39 -11.46 -2.04 -5.35
N THR A 40 -10.78 -2.08 -4.20
CA THR A 40 -9.44 -1.52 -4.10
C THR A 40 -8.50 -2.58 -4.65
N PRO A 41 -8.00 -2.46 -5.90
CA PRO A 41 -7.06 -3.43 -6.42
C PRO A 41 -5.87 -3.48 -5.48
N TYR A 42 -5.56 -4.67 -4.98
CA TYR A 42 -4.41 -4.87 -4.12
C TYR A 42 -3.16 -4.37 -4.87
N GLN A 43 -2.58 -3.30 -4.36
CA GLN A 43 -1.28 -2.84 -4.81
C GLN A 43 -0.24 -3.30 -3.81
N GLU A 44 0.77 -4.02 -4.30
CA GLU A 44 1.88 -4.39 -3.45
C GLU A 44 2.56 -3.16 -2.86
N SER A 45 2.90 -3.27 -1.58
CA SER A 45 3.73 -2.27 -0.91
C SER A 45 5.02 -2.05 -1.68
N ILE A 46 5.53 -0.81 -1.68
CA ILE A 46 6.79 -0.46 -2.35
C ILE A 46 7.95 -1.34 -1.88
N SER A 47 7.96 -1.73 -0.59
CA SER A 47 8.95 -2.64 -0.02
C SER A 47 8.91 -4.02 -0.68
N LYS A 48 7.72 -4.60 -0.88
CA LYS A 48 7.53 -5.90 -1.57
C LYS A 48 7.99 -5.82 -3.02
N LYS A 49 7.57 -4.79 -3.76
CA LYS A 49 8.03 -4.55 -5.14
C LYS A 49 9.55 -4.39 -5.22
N ARG A 50 10.18 -3.79 -4.20
CA ARG A 50 11.64 -3.63 -4.14
C ARG A 50 12.33 -4.97 -3.87
N SER A 51 11.84 -5.76 -2.91
CA SER A 51 12.41 -7.08 -2.64
C SER A 51 12.24 -8.02 -3.82
N GLU A 52 11.10 -7.97 -4.50
CA GLU A 52 10.84 -8.78 -5.69
C GLU A 52 11.81 -8.42 -6.82
N ARG A 53 12.03 -7.13 -7.09
CA ARG A 53 13.07 -6.69 -8.04
C ARG A 53 14.46 -7.17 -7.65
N LEU A 54 14.82 -7.14 -6.36
CA LEU A 54 16.15 -7.60 -5.92
C LEU A 54 16.29 -9.11 -6.10
N LEU A 55 15.27 -9.89 -5.74
CA LEU A 55 15.22 -11.34 -5.93
C LEU A 55 15.26 -11.71 -7.42
N GLU A 56 14.51 -11.01 -8.27
CA GLU A 56 14.50 -11.23 -9.71
C GLU A 56 15.88 -10.97 -10.33
N ASN A 57 16.59 -9.91 -9.89
CA ASN A 57 17.95 -9.61 -10.32
C ASN A 57 18.98 -10.65 -9.84
N GLU A 58 18.75 -11.26 -8.68
CA GLU A 58 19.63 -12.28 -8.10
C GLU A 58 19.41 -13.66 -8.76
N LEU A 59 18.16 -13.99 -9.08
CA LEU A 59 17.77 -15.24 -9.76
C LEU A 59 18.06 -15.24 -11.26
N ASN A 60 17.83 -14.12 -11.95
CA ASN A 60 18.12 -13.98 -13.38
C ASN A 60 19.60 -13.67 -13.66
N GLY A 61 20.45 -13.66 -12.63
CA GLY A 61 21.91 -13.63 -12.74
C GLY A 61 22.42 -12.52 -13.62
N ILE A 62 22.43 -11.28 -13.11
CA ILE A 62 23.12 -10.09 -13.69
C ILE A 62 23.19 -10.16 -15.22
N ASP A 63 22.09 -9.81 -15.89
CA ASP A 63 22.09 -9.64 -17.34
C ASP A 63 23.34 -8.86 -17.77
N GLU A 64 24.24 -9.51 -18.52
CA GLU A 64 25.42 -8.89 -19.13
C GLU A 64 25.05 -7.64 -19.95
N SER A 65 23.78 -7.54 -20.35
CA SER A 65 23.12 -6.38 -20.94
C SER A 65 23.28 -5.09 -20.11
N LEU A 66 23.32 -5.12 -18.77
CA LEU A 66 23.48 -3.92 -17.93
C LEU A 66 24.92 -3.36 -17.92
N LYS A 67 25.93 -4.15 -18.28
CA LYS A 67 27.30 -3.64 -18.50
C LYS A 67 27.36 -2.77 -19.75
N GLU A 68 26.62 -3.14 -20.78
CA GLU A 68 26.50 -2.34 -22.00
C GLU A 68 25.25 -1.47 -21.94
N LYS A 69 25.40 -0.22 -21.47
CA LYS A 69 24.32 0.79 -21.42
C LYS A 69 23.81 1.18 -22.83
N LYS A 70 23.25 0.23 -23.59
CA LYS A 70 22.69 0.44 -24.95
C LYS A 70 21.34 1.15 -24.92
N PHE A 71 20.59 0.97 -23.82
CA PHE A 71 19.27 1.56 -23.59
C PHE A 71 19.33 3.00 -23.02
N VAL A 72 20.51 3.46 -22.59
CA VAL A 72 20.70 4.85 -22.16
C VAL A 72 21.22 5.65 -23.34
N ALA A 73 20.48 6.68 -23.78
CA ALA A 73 20.97 7.60 -24.79
C ALA A 73 22.32 8.19 -24.35
N LYS A 74 23.36 8.07 -25.18
CA LYS A 74 24.70 8.61 -24.89
C LYS A 74 24.57 10.08 -24.50
N SER A 75 25.06 10.43 -23.31
CA SER A 75 24.95 11.78 -22.77
C SER A 75 25.77 12.76 -23.61
N VAL A 76 25.52 14.06 -23.48
CA VAL A 76 26.29 15.10 -24.21
C VAL A 76 27.80 15.00 -23.91
N PHE A 77 28.17 14.52 -22.72
CA PHE A 77 29.56 14.31 -22.31
C PHE A 77 30.25 13.16 -23.06
N ASP A 78 29.51 12.18 -23.58
CA ASP A 78 30.08 11.12 -24.44
C ASP A 78 30.33 11.60 -25.87
N LYS A 79 29.66 12.68 -26.29
CA LYS A 79 29.79 13.26 -27.64
C LYS A 79 30.88 14.33 -27.70
N ASN A 80 31.09 15.06 -26.61
CA ASN A 80 32.09 16.13 -26.50
C ASN A 80 33.23 15.73 -25.56
N LEU A 81 33.91 14.61 -25.85
CA LEU A 81 35.10 14.21 -25.11
C LEU A 81 36.28 15.11 -25.51
N SER A 82 37.00 15.65 -24.52
CA SER A 82 38.25 16.36 -24.75
C SER A 82 39.29 15.44 -25.39
N PRO A 83 40.22 15.96 -26.21
CA PRO A 83 41.21 15.14 -26.92
C PRO A 83 42.00 14.18 -26.00
N SER A 84 42.27 14.60 -24.76
CA SER A 84 42.93 13.80 -23.72
C SER A 84 42.13 12.60 -23.20
N LEU A 85 40.80 12.62 -23.29
CA LEU A 85 39.94 11.52 -22.83
C LEU A 85 39.61 10.53 -23.95
N GLN A 86 39.88 10.88 -25.21
CA GLN A 86 39.64 9.98 -26.35
C GLN A 86 40.68 8.87 -26.43
N GLU A 87 41.89 9.08 -25.90
CA GLU A 87 43.00 8.14 -25.98
C GLU A 87 42.88 6.96 -24.98
N ASN A 88 42.00 7.07 -23.98
CA ASN A 88 41.85 6.10 -22.88
C ASN A 88 40.51 5.34 -22.88
N LYS A 89 39.77 5.35 -24.00
CA LYS A 89 38.47 4.68 -24.15
C LYS A 89 38.56 3.53 -25.15
#